data_AF-A0A6B0WH91-F1
#
_entry.id   AF-A0A6B0WH91-F1
#
_cell.length_a   1.000
_cell.length_b   1.000
_cell.length_c   1.000
_cell.angle_alpha   90.00
_cell.angle_beta   90.00
_cell.angle_gamma   90.00
#
_symmetry.space_group_name_H-M   'P 1'
#
loop_
_entity.id
_entity.type
_entity.pdbx_description
1 polymer ?
#
loop_
_entity_poly.entity_id
_entity_poly.type
_entity_poly.pdbx_seq_one_letter_code
_entity_poly.pdbx_strand_id
1 'polypeptide(L)'
;MNRLRSGRVRGMSQAALAAATMMMVVATGAAVPAAGQAPGEGAYTAAQAESGLAIYERECAVCHQSNLQGTFEAPQLAGESFLQFWGDLSLGDLFVRISG
;
A
#
# COMPACT_ATOMS: atom_id res chain seq x y z
N MET A 1 -36.91 52.12 35.96
CA MET A 1 -35.83 52.28 34.96
C MET A 1 -34.65 51.46 35.48
N ASN A 2 -33.98 50.51 34.82
CA ASN A 2 -34.00 49.94 33.50
C ASN A 2 -33.22 48.60 33.62
N ARG A 3 -33.89 47.49 33.27
CA ARG A 3 -33.38 46.21 32.74
C ARG A 3 -32.03 45.66 33.26
N LEU A 4 -32.14 44.74 34.22
CA LEU A 4 -31.14 43.70 34.47
C LEU A 4 -30.99 42.77 33.26
N ARG A 5 -29.74 42.40 33.01
CA ARG A 5 -29.22 41.62 31.88
C ARG A 5 -29.90 40.26 31.72
N SER A 6 -30.46 40.07 30.52
CA SER A 6 -30.41 38.85 29.68
C SER A 6 -30.11 37.52 30.38
N GLY A 7 -31.12 36.93 31.03
CA GLY A 7 -31.19 35.49 31.31
C GLY A 7 -31.95 34.79 30.19
N ARG A 8 -31.23 34.30 29.17
CA ARG A 8 -31.82 33.43 28.14
C ARG A 8 -31.67 31.98 28.58
N VAL A 9 -32.73 31.46 29.22
CA VAL A 9 -32.99 30.02 29.35
C VAL A 9 -33.80 29.56 28.13
N ARG A 10 -33.21 28.68 27.32
CA ARG A 10 -33.79 27.83 26.25
C ARG A 10 -32.59 27.25 25.48
N GLY A 11 -32.35 25.96 25.36
CA GLY A 11 -33.07 24.77 25.76
C GLY A 11 -32.09 23.60 25.85
N MET A 12 -32.63 22.46 26.25
CA MET A 12 -31.95 21.23 26.61
C MET A 12 -31.03 20.64 25.51
N SER A 13 -29.88 20.14 25.96
CA SER A 13 -29.18 18.93 25.47
C SER A 13 -28.68 18.88 24.01
N GLN A 14 -27.45 19.37 23.76
CA GLN A 14 -26.58 18.86 22.68
C GLN A 14 -25.46 17.95 23.22
N ALA A 15 -25.77 17.16 24.26
CA ALA A 15 -24.93 16.06 24.69
C ALA A 15 -25.41 14.78 24.00
N ALA A 16 -25.03 14.61 22.72
CA ALA A 16 -25.06 13.38 21.90
C ALA A 16 -25.05 13.85 20.44
N LEU A 17 -23.89 14.13 19.85
CA LEU A 17 -23.20 13.18 18.96
C LEU A 17 -21.74 13.61 18.81
N ALA A 18 -21.07 13.85 19.94
CA ALA A 18 -19.64 13.60 20.00
C ALA A 18 -19.46 12.08 20.17
N ALA A 19 -18.55 11.49 19.39
CA ALA A 19 -18.07 10.11 19.56
C ALA A 19 -19.08 8.98 19.26
N ALA A 20 -19.17 8.60 17.99
CA ALA A 20 -19.59 7.25 17.60
C ALA A 20 -18.67 6.74 16.48
N THR A 21 -17.53 6.20 16.91
CA THR A 21 -16.93 4.96 16.39
C THR A 21 -16.76 4.82 14.87
N MET A 22 -15.63 5.29 14.34
CA MET A 22 -14.89 4.51 13.34
C MET A 22 -13.53 4.15 13.93
N MET A 23 -13.62 3.33 14.97
CA MET A 23 -12.50 2.61 15.55
C MET A 23 -12.18 1.43 14.63
N MET A 24 -10.88 1.21 14.45
CA MET A 24 -10.25 -0.07 14.11
C MET A 24 -9.91 -0.32 12.64
N VAL A 25 -8.77 0.24 12.22
CA VAL A 25 -7.73 -0.59 11.60
C VAL A 25 -6.46 -0.40 12.42
N VAL A 26 -6.32 -1.21 13.46
CA VAL A 26 -5.02 -1.45 14.11
C VAL A 26 -4.46 -2.69 13.43
N ALA A 27 -3.71 -2.50 12.35
CA ALA A 27 -2.80 -3.52 11.86
C ALA A 27 -1.48 -3.34 12.63
N THR A 28 -1.42 -3.88 13.84
CA THR A 28 -0.13 -4.09 14.53
C THR A 28 0.60 -5.22 13.81
N GLY A 29 1.28 -4.88 12.71
CA GLY A 29 2.44 -5.65 12.27
C GLY A 29 3.54 -5.41 13.28
N ALA A 30 3.66 -6.29 14.29
CA ALA A 30 4.84 -6.29 15.14
C ALA A 30 6.05 -6.54 14.24
N ALA A 31 6.86 -5.50 14.01
CA ALA A 31 8.20 -5.68 13.48
C ALA A 31 9.01 -6.40 14.56
N VAL A 32 9.13 -7.71 14.41
CA VAL A 32 10.05 -8.56 15.19
C VAL A 32 11.47 -8.08 14.90
N PRO A 33 12.34 -7.88 15.90
CA PRO A 33 13.66 -7.29 15.68
C PRO A 33 14.49 -8.16 14.76
N ALA A 34 15.15 -7.53 13.79
CA ALA A 34 16.07 -8.16 12.85
C ALA A 34 17.28 -8.73 13.59
N ALA A 35 17.23 -10.02 13.90
CA ALA A 35 18.41 -10.81 14.25
C ALA A 35 18.83 -11.60 13.01
N GLY A 36 19.85 -11.07 12.31
CA GLY A 36 20.65 -11.78 11.32
C GLY A 36 19.86 -12.42 10.17
N GLN A 37 19.32 -11.62 9.26
CA GLN A 37 18.82 -12.18 8.00
C GLN A 37 20.00 -12.61 7.12
N ALA A 38 20.10 -13.91 6.86
CA ALA A 38 20.78 -14.38 5.67
C ALA A 38 20.07 -13.78 4.43
N PRO A 39 20.74 -13.65 3.26
CA PRO A 39 20.06 -13.25 2.03
C PRO A 39 18.94 -14.27 1.73
N GLY A 40 17.68 -13.92 2.08
CA GLY A 40 16.54 -14.83 1.98
C GLY A 40 15.42 -14.64 3.02
N GLU A 41 15.65 -13.91 4.12
CA GLU A 41 14.64 -13.79 5.19
C GLU A 41 13.81 -12.50 5.07
N GLY A 42 13.16 -12.39 3.92
CA GLY A 42 12.04 -11.50 3.66
C GLY A 42 11.16 -12.19 2.64
N ALA A 43 10.60 -13.35 3.01
CA ALA A 43 9.92 -14.24 2.08
C ALA A 43 8.78 -13.50 1.37
N TYR A 44 8.80 -13.51 0.04
CA TYR A 44 7.69 -13.09 -0.80
C TYR A 44 6.39 -13.77 -0.33
N THR A 45 5.33 -12.99 -0.18
CA THR A 45 4.01 -13.43 0.29
C THR A 45 2.97 -13.28 -0.80
N ALA A 46 1.92 -14.11 -0.76
CA ALA A 46 0.77 -13.96 -1.65
C ALA A 46 0.13 -12.57 -1.53
N ALA A 47 0.06 -12.00 -0.33
CA ALA A 47 -0.47 -10.65 -0.11
C ALA A 47 0.35 -9.57 -0.83
N GLN A 48 1.68 -9.71 -0.91
CA GLN A 48 2.53 -8.82 -1.72
C GLN A 48 2.26 -8.99 -3.22
N ALA A 49 2.04 -10.23 -3.68
CA ALA A 49 1.67 -10.52 -5.06
C ALA A 49 0.36 -9.84 -5.45
N GLU A 50 -0.68 -9.99 -4.62
CA GLU A 50 -2.00 -9.42 -4.84
C GLU A 50 -1.97 -7.89 -4.86
N SER A 51 -1.28 -7.28 -3.89
CA SER A 51 -1.06 -5.83 -3.86
C SER A 51 -0.29 -5.34 -5.10
N GLY A 52 0.77 -6.06 -5.48
CA GLY A 52 1.56 -5.77 -6.67
C GLY A 52 0.77 -5.91 -7.97
N LEU A 53 -0.11 -6.91 -8.08
CA LEU A 53 -0.96 -7.13 -9.26
C LEU A 53 -1.89 -5.95 -9.49
N ALA A 54 -2.51 -5.41 -8.43
CA ALA A 54 -3.40 -4.25 -8.56
C ALA A 54 -2.70 -2.98 -9.07
N ILE A 55 -1.38 -2.85 -8.82
CA ILE A 55 -0.54 -1.79 -9.38
C ILE A 55 -0.15 -2.14 -10.82
N TYR A 56 0.28 -3.38 -11.05
CA TYR A 56 0.70 -3.88 -12.34
C TYR A 56 -0.38 -3.67 -13.42
N GLU A 57 -1.62 -4.06 -13.14
CA GLU A 57 -2.75 -3.93 -14.07
C GLU A 57 -3.03 -2.47 -14.45
N ARG A 58 -2.79 -1.53 -13.52
CA ARG A 58 -3.08 -0.11 -13.74
C ARG A 58 -1.97 0.61 -14.48
N GLU A 59 -0.72 0.32 -14.12
CA GLU A 59 0.44 1.14 -14.53
C GLU A 59 1.32 0.44 -15.57
N CYS A 60 1.39 -0.90 -15.55
CA CYS A 60 2.41 -1.65 -16.29
C CYS A 60 1.83 -2.48 -17.44
N ALA A 61 0.63 -3.06 -17.24
CA ALA A 61 0.00 -3.98 -18.19
C ALA A 61 -0.30 -3.34 -19.54
N VAL A 62 -0.46 -2.01 -19.59
CA VAL A 62 -0.66 -1.26 -20.84
C VAL A 62 0.43 -1.52 -21.88
N CYS A 63 1.67 -1.72 -21.44
CA CYS A 63 2.80 -2.06 -22.31
C CYS A 63 3.20 -3.53 -22.16
N HIS A 64 3.26 -4.02 -20.92
CA HIS A 64 3.81 -5.35 -20.63
C HIS A 64 2.79 -6.49 -20.69
N GLN A 65 1.53 -6.20 -21.04
CA GLN A 65 0.38 -7.11 -21.12
C GLN A 65 -0.01 -7.73 -19.77
N SER A 66 -1.29 -8.04 -19.57
CA SER A 66 -1.78 -8.61 -18.29
C SER A 66 -1.17 -9.97 -17.94
N ASN A 67 -0.61 -10.67 -18.93
CA ASN A 67 0.05 -11.97 -18.75
C ASN A 67 1.57 -11.88 -18.61
N LEU A 68 2.16 -10.68 -18.44
CA LEU A 68 3.60 -10.44 -18.29
C LEU A 68 4.45 -10.77 -19.53
N GLN A 69 3.83 -11.10 -20.67
CA GLN A 69 4.56 -11.53 -21.86
C GLN A 69 5.11 -10.36 -22.69
N GLY A 70 4.69 -9.13 -22.41
CA GLY A 70 5.09 -7.97 -23.18
C GLY A 70 4.52 -7.95 -24.60
N THR A 71 5.02 -7.00 -25.39
CA THR A 71 4.75 -6.83 -26.83
C THR A 71 6.07 -6.59 -27.56
N PHE A 72 6.01 -6.18 -28.82
CA PHE A 72 7.20 -5.73 -29.54
C PHE A 72 7.80 -4.45 -28.92
N GLU A 73 6.98 -3.58 -28.34
CA GLU A 73 7.43 -2.31 -27.72
C GLU A 73 7.92 -2.44 -26.28
N ALA A 74 7.61 -3.54 -25.59
CA ALA A 74 7.98 -3.74 -24.19
C ALA A 74 8.31 -5.22 -23.90
N PRO A 75 9.46 -5.52 -23.25
CA PRO A 75 9.89 -6.90 -23.03
C PRO A 75 8.99 -7.65 -22.04
N GLN A 76 9.05 -8.98 -22.07
CA GLN A 76 8.43 -9.84 -21.06
C GLN A 76 9.02 -9.56 -19.66
N LEU A 77 8.16 -9.59 -18.64
CA LEU A 77 8.51 -9.40 -17.23
C LEU A 77 8.44 -10.71 -16.43
N ALA A 78 8.42 -11.84 -17.14
CA ALA A 78 8.45 -13.19 -16.59
C ALA A 78 9.18 -14.14 -17.53
N GLY A 79 9.47 -15.36 -17.07
CA GLY A 79 10.08 -16.40 -17.88
C GLY A 79 11.59 -16.25 -18.09
N GLU A 80 12.14 -17.07 -18.98
CA GLU A 80 13.59 -17.26 -19.11
C GLU A 80 14.33 -15.99 -19.51
N SER A 81 13.83 -15.23 -20.49
CA SER A 81 14.50 -13.99 -20.92
C SER A 81 14.57 -12.97 -19.80
N PHE A 82 13.51 -12.83 -18.99
CA PHE A 82 13.54 -11.96 -17.82
C PHE A 82 14.63 -12.40 -16.82
N LEU A 83 14.71 -13.70 -16.53
CA LEU A 83 15.71 -14.25 -15.60
C LEU A 83 17.15 -14.16 -16.14
N GLN A 84 17.36 -14.26 -17.45
CA GLN A 84 18.70 -14.06 -18.04
C GLN A 84 19.24 -12.64 -17.80
N PHE A 85 18.35 -11.63 -17.73
CA PHE A 85 18.77 -10.25 -17.44
C PHE A 85 18.82 -9.95 -15.94
N TRP A 86 17.84 -10.42 -15.18
CA TRP A 86 17.63 -9.99 -13.79
C TRP A 86 17.97 -11.05 -12.74
N GLY A 87 18.16 -12.30 -13.12
CA GLY A 87 18.31 -13.44 -12.19
C GLY A 87 19.58 -13.40 -11.34
N ASP A 88 20.64 -12.77 -11.86
CA ASP A 88 21.90 -12.57 -11.13
C ASP A 88 21.99 -11.20 -10.43
N LEU A 89 20.99 -10.34 -10.62
CA LEU A 89 20.92 -9.01 -10.02
C LEU A 89 20.14 -9.03 -8.70
N SER A 90 20.36 -8.01 -7.86
CA SER A 90 19.61 -7.89 -6.63
C SER A 90 18.19 -7.38 -6.90
N LEU A 91 17.25 -7.69 -5.98
CA LEU A 91 15.93 -7.07 -6.00
C LEU A 91 15.99 -5.53 -5.89
N GLY A 92 17.06 -4.99 -5.28
CA GLY A 92 17.33 -3.56 -5.22
C GLY A 92 17.62 -2.96 -6.59
N ASP A 93 18.39 -3.65 -7.44
CA ASP A 93 18.69 -3.21 -8.80
C ASP A 93 17.41 -3.15 -9.66
N LEU A 94 16.57 -4.17 -9.54
CA LEU A 94 15.26 -4.19 -10.20
C LEU A 94 14.36 -3.05 -9.67
N PHE A 95 14.31 -2.83 -8.36
CA PHE A 95 13.52 -1.75 -7.77
C PHE A 95 13.96 -0.38 -8.28
N VAL A 96 15.27 -0.10 -8.29
CA VAL A 96 15.82 1.15 -8.84
C VAL A 96 15.38 1.33 -10.29
N ARG A 97 15.43 0.28 -11.11
CA ARG A 97 15.03 0.35 -12.52
C ARG A 97 13.56 0.70 -12.75
N ILE A 98 12.66 0.25 -11.89
CA ILE A 98 11.21 0.48 -12.03
C ILE A 98 10.74 1.77 -11.34
N SER A 99 11.54 2.30 -10.41
CA SER A 99 11.19 3.48 -9.60
C SER A 99 11.65 4.82 -10.21
N GLY A 100 12.46 4.80 -11.26
CA GLY A 100 12.96 5.97 -11.98
C GLY A 100 12.21 6.24 -13.27
#